data_AF-A0A0A7FVY7-F1
#
_entry.id   AF-A0A0A7FVY7-F1
#
_cell.length_a   1.000
_cell.length_b   1.000
_cell.length_c   1.000
_cell.angle_alpha   90.00
_cell.angle_beta   90.00
_cell.angle_gamma   90.00
#
_symmetry.space_group_name_H-M   'P 1'
#
loop_
_entity.id
_entity.type
_entity.pdbx_description
1 polymer ?
#
loop_
_entity_poly.entity_id
_entity_poly.type
_entity_poly.pdbx_seq_one_letter_code
_entity_poly.pdbx_strand_id
1 'polypeptide(L)'
;MKNFKGKLLMLVSILIPVFIFVGCSEDKKLTEEDVSFSFEKKENGKDIDLTIDVTNYEGKIDYTIYTKTEENEEEIKYTSGQIDGANKTVISVLDKKPETYNYKLVCSDEDGNTVEKNVQVIIEGNKEENEKDIKDEEIETSKSKDLEELWSGKGVEYRQGDKVSFEGKNFECLQAHKSQEDWSPKAAPSLFKEIEDL
;
A
#
# COMPACT_ATOMS: atom_id res chain seq x y z
N MET A 1 -63.85 -21.50 -69.20
CA MET A 1 -63.17 -22.60 -68.49
C MET A 1 -61.70 -22.23 -68.34
N LYS A 2 -61.20 -22.29 -67.11
CA LYS A 2 -59.87 -21.88 -66.64
C LYS A 2 -58.76 -22.64 -67.36
N ASN A 3 -57.66 -21.99 -67.72
CA ASN A 3 -56.32 -22.58 -67.80
C ASN A 3 -55.26 -21.48 -67.68
N PHE A 4 -54.93 -21.16 -66.43
CA PHE A 4 -53.83 -20.30 -66.02
C PHE A 4 -52.52 -21.10 -66.21
N LYS A 5 -51.72 -20.77 -67.24
CA LYS A 5 -50.36 -21.32 -67.37
C LYS A 5 -49.43 -20.51 -66.46
N GLY A 6 -49.19 -21.04 -65.26
CA GLY A 6 -48.24 -20.49 -64.29
C GLY A 6 -46.83 -20.46 -64.88
N LYS A 7 -46.24 -19.26 -64.93
CA LYS A 7 -44.84 -19.05 -65.29
C LYS A 7 -44.03 -19.15 -64.00
N LEU A 8 -43.38 -20.29 -63.81
CA LEU A 8 -42.48 -20.59 -62.71
C LEU A 8 -41.26 -19.66 -62.79
N LEU A 9 -41.25 -18.57 -62.01
CA LEU A 9 -40.03 -17.81 -61.76
C LEU A 9 -39.15 -18.67 -60.83
N MET A 10 -38.08 -19.24 -61.36
CA MET A 10 -36.98 -19.79 -60.57
C MET A 10 -36.35 -18.66 -59.75
N LEU A 11 -36.59 -18.65 -58.44
CA LEU A 11 -35.76 -17.92 -57.49
C LEU A 11 -34.47 -18.72 -57.32
N VAL A 12 -33.38 -18.24 -57.93
CA VAL A 12 -32.04 -18.71 -57.59
C VAL A 12 -31.68 -18.09 -56.24
N SER A 13 -32.03 -18.77 -55.17
CA SER A 13 -31.59 -18.44 -53.82
C SER A 13 -30.10 -18.78 -53.71
N ILE A 14 -29.23 -17.80 -53.94
CA ILE A 14 -27.82 -17.90 -53.58
C ILE A 14 -27.78 -17.90 -52.05
N LEU A 15 -27.64 -19.08 -51.45
CA LEU A 15 -27.18 -19.21 -50.07
C LEU A 15 -25.76 -18.62 -50.02
N ILE A 16 -25.64 -17.38 -49.61
CA ILE A 16 -24.38 -16.88 -49.06
C ILE A 16 -24.26 -17.61 -47.71
N PRO A 17 -23.25 -18.46 -47.48
CA PRO A 17 -22.99 -18.92 -46.13
C PRO A 17 -22.69 -17.66 -45.31
N VAL A 18 -23.62 -17.32 -44.42
CA VAL A 18 -23.32 -16.40 -43.33
C VAL A 18 -22.32 -17.17 -42.47
N PHE A 19 -21.04 -17.02 -42.80
CA PHE A 19 -19.97 -17.30 -41.86
C PHE A 19 -20.16 -16.32 -40.73
N ILE A 20 -20.91 -16.73 -39.72
CA ILE A 20 -20.78 -16.17 -38.40
C ILE A 20 -19.36 -16.56 -37.99
N PHE A 21 -18.41 -15.69 -38.31
CA PHE A 21 -17.17 -15.66 -37.55
C PHE A 21 -17.63 -15.35 -36.13
N VAL A 22 -17.82 -16.39 -35.33
CA VAL A 22 -17.62 -16.29 -33.90
C VAL A 22 -16.14 -15.93 -33.82
N GLY A 23 -15.85 -14.63 -33.82
CA GLY A 23 -14.56 -14.16 -33.39
C GLY A 23 -14.47 -14.61 -31.94
N CYS A 24 -13.80 -15.74 -31.70
CA CYS A 24 -12.92 -15.75 -30.54
C CYS A 24 -11.98 -14.58 -30.80
N SER A 25 -12.21 -13.46 -30.09
CA SER A 25 -11.11 -12.57 -29.80
C SER A 25 -10.00 -13.48 -29.28
N GLU A 26 -8.83 -13.43 -29.90
CA GLU A 26 -7.65 -13.89 -29.19
C GLU A 26 -7.55 -12.95 -28.00
N ASP A 27 -7.94 -13.46 -26.83
CA ASP A 27 -7.93 -12.68 -25.60
C ASP A 27 -6.48 -12.22 -25.40
N LYS A 28 -6.31 -10.90 -25.30
CA LYS A 28 -4.97 -10.31 -25.25
C LYS A 28 -4.28 -10.86 -24.00
N LYS A 29 -3.18 -11.56 -24.19
CA LYS A 29 -2.32 -12.02 -23.10
C LYS A 29 -1.74 -10.84 -22.33
N LEU A 30 -1.76 -10.89 -21.01
CA LEU A 30 -1.10 -9.89 -20.17
C LEU A 30 0.42 -9.91 -20.41
N THR A 31 0.99 -8.74 -20.67
CA THR A 31 2.43 -8.57 -20.92
C THR A 31 3.06 -7.49 -20.05
N GLU A 32 4.39 -7.49 -20.00
CA GLU A 32 5.18 -6.51 -19.25
C GLU A 32 4.94 -5.04 -19.63
N GLU A 33 4.48 -4.77 -20.85
CA GLU A 33 4.19 -3.43 -21.36
C GLU A 33 2.83 -2.90 -20.87
N ASP A 34 1.96 -3.80 -20.41
CA ASP A 34 0.61 -3.46 -19.98
C ASP A 34 0.56 -2.94 -18.55
N VAL A 35 1.57 -3.28 -17.74
CA VAL A 35 1.62 -3.00 -16.29
C VAL A 35 2.83 -2.14 -15.96
N SER A 36 2.60 -1.00 -15.33
CA SER A 36 3.64 -0.22 -14.68
C SER A 36 3.48 -0.24 -13.16
N PHE A 37 4.62 -0.24 -12.46
CA PHE A 37 4.68 -0.21 -11.02
C PHE A 37 5.67 0.88 -10.59
N SER A 38 5.21 1.85 -9.82
CA SER A 38 6.00 3.01 -9.40
C SER A 38 5.69 3.38 -7.96
N PHE A 39 6.52 4.25 -7.40
CA PHE A 39 6.31 4.78 -6.05
C PHE A 39 6.49 6.29 -6.02
N GLU A 40 5.84 6.94 -5.07
CA GLU A 40 6.02 8.34 -4.72
C GLU A 40 6.18 8.47 -3.20
N LYS A 41 7.15 9.27 -2.75
CA LYS A 41 7.28 9.63 -1.33
C LYS A 41 6.38 10.82 -1.03
N LYS A 42 5.63 10.78 0.06
CA LYS A 42 4.85 11.93 0.53
C LYS A 42 5.75 12.98 1.16
N GLU A 43 5.20 14.17 1.39
CA GLU A 43 5.93 15.32 1.98
C GLU A 43 6.59 14.99 3.32
N ASN A 44 6.03 14.05 4.10
CA ASN A 44 6.61 13.63 5.38
C ASN A 44 7.83 12.71 5.25
N GLY A 45 8.18 12.26 4.03
CA GLY A 45 9.35 11.44 3.74
C GLY A 45 9.28 9.97 4.21
N LYS A 46 8.35 9.64 5.10
CA LYS A 46 8.15 8.29 5.67
C LYS A 46 6.98 7.54 5.06
N ASP A 47 5.98 8.25 4.57
CA ASP A 47 4.85 7.65 3.86
C ASP A 47 5.17 7.58 2.37
N ILE A 48 4.70 6.50 1.75
CA ILE A 48 4.87 6.27 0.33
C ILE A 48 3.55 5.83 -0.29
N ASP A 49 3.35 6.18 -1.55
CA ASP A 49 2.27 5.68 -2.37
C ASP A 49 2.85 4.76 -3.44
N LEU A 50 2.42 3.50 -3.46
CA LEU A 50 2.72 2.55 -4.53
C LEU A 50 1.60 2.63 -5.58
N THR A 51 1.97 2.90 -6.82
CA THR A 51 1.03 2.97 -7.95
C THR A 51 1.17 1.73 -8.82
N ILE A 52 0.05 1.06 -9.08
CA ILE A 52 -0.09 0.09 -10.17
C ILE A 52 -0.94 0.75 -11.25
N ASP A 53 -0.42 0.80 -12.47
CA ASP A 53 -1.14 1.36 -13.62
C ASP A 53 -1.20 0.31 -14.73
N VAL A 54 -2.41 -0.03 -15.16
CA VAL A 54 -2.69 -0.99 -16.22
C VAL A 54 -3.30 -0.24 -17.38
N THR A 55 -2.60 -0.12 -18.51
CA THR A 55 -3.00 0.83 -19.57
C THR A 55 -3.57 0.18 -20.81
N ASN A 56 -3.02 -0.95 -21.24
CA ASN A 56 -3.34 -1.57 -22.54
C ASN A 56 -3.97 -2.95 -22.40
N TYR A 57 -4.45 -3.33 -21.22
CA TYR A 57 -5.09 -4.61 -20.98
C TYR A 57 -6.58 -4.39 -20.70
N GLU A 58 -7.43 -5.19 -21.33
CA GLU A 58 -8.88 -5.19 -21.14
C GLU A 58 -9.24 -6.48 -20.41
N GLY A 59 -9.63 -6.40 -19.14
CA GLY A 59 -9.92 -7.58 -18.32
C GLY A 59 -9.56 -7.36 -16.85
N LYS A 60 -9.91 -8.32 -15.99
CA LYS A 60 -9.55 -8.27 -14.56
C LYS A 60 -8.15 -8.81 -14.34
N ILE A 61 -7.38 -8.13 -13.51
CA ILE A 61 -6.05 -8.55 -13.11
C ILE A 61 -6.05 -8.71 -11.59
N ASP A 62 -5.65 -9.89 -11.12
CA ASP A 62 -5.28 -10.10 -9.73
C ASP A 62 -3.85 -9.59 -9.51
N TYR A 63 -3.62 -8.82 -8.45
CA TYR A 63 -2.29 -8.37 -8.07
C TYR A 63 -1.92 -8.82 -6.65
N THR A 64 -0.64 -9.11 -6.45
CA THR A 64 -0.04 -9.31 -5.13
C THR A 64 1.25 -8.50 -5.04
N ILE A 65 1.39 -7.71 -3.99
CA ILE A 65 2.62 -6.99 -3.65
C ILE A 65 3.30 -7.73 -2.50
N TYR A 66 4.58 -7.99 -2.66
CA TYR A 66 5.48 -8.47 -1.63
C TYR A 66 6.46 -7.37 -1.23
N THR A 67 6.98 -7.46 -0.02
CA THR A 67 8.05 -6.58 0.48
C THR A 67 9.17 -7.41 1.09
N LYS A 68 10.40 -6.92 0.93
CA LYS A 68 11.62 -7.45 1.55
C LYS A 68 12.48 -6.28 2.00
N THR A 69 13.14 -6.39 3.14
CA THR A 69 14.08 -5.36 3.63
C THR A 69 15.48 -5.95 3.83
N GLU A 70 16.43 -5.16 4.33
CA GLU A 70 17.77 -5.66 4.66
C GLU A 70 17.76 -6.39 6.01
N GLU A 71 16.97 -5.90 6.98
CA GLU A 71 16.74 -6.59 8.25
C GLU A 71 15.98 -7.90 8.08
N ASN A 72 15.04 -7.94 7.13
CA ASN A 72 14.24 -9.12 6.84
C ASN A 72 14.39 -9.52 5.37
N GLU A 73 15.29 -10.49 5.13
CA GLU A 73 15.56 -11.02 3.81
C GLU A 73 14.45 -11.92 3.24
N GLU A 74 13.45 -12.29 4.04
CA GLU A 74 12.32 -13.08 3.58
C GLU A 74 11.33 -12.19 2.82
N GLU A 75 10.87 -12.69 1.67
CA GLU A 75 9.82 -12.03 0.91
C GLU A 75 8.47 -12.26 1.60
N ILE A 76 7.93 -11.20 2.19
CA ILE A 76 6.64 -11.24 2.89
C ILE A 76 5.55 -10.62 2.02
N LYS A 77 4.38 -11.26 2.00
CA LYS A 77 3.21 -10.69 1.31
C LYS A 77 2.78 -9.40 2.03
N TYR A 78 2.78 -8.29 1.30
CA TYR A 78 2.35 -6.99 1.81
C TYR A 78 0.84 -6.80 1.62
N THR A 79 0.34 -6.93 0.39
CA THR A 79 -1.10 -6.81 0.08
C THR A 79 -1.45 -7.53 -1.22
N SER A 80 -2.74 -7.74 -1.47
CA SER A 80 -3.25 -8.26 -2.75
C SER A 80 -4.66 -7.74 -3.02
N GLY A 81 -5.05 -7.69 -4.28
CA GLY A 81 -6.38 -7.27 -4.69
C GLY A 81 -6.64 -7.50 -6.17
N GLN A 82 -7.67 -6.85 -6.69
CA GLN A 82 -8.00 -6.85 -8.12
C GLN A 82 -7.98 -5.42 -8.65
N ILE A 83 -7.57 -5.30 -9.90
CA ILE A 83 -7.68 -4.07 -10.67
C ILE A 83 -8.32 -4.40 -12.02
N ASP A 84 -9.28 -3.58 -12.44
CA ASP A 84 -9.79 -3.65 -13.80
C ASP A 84 -8.74 -3.08 -14.75
N GLY A 85 -8.63 -3.68 -15.94
CA GLY A 85 -7.79 -3.20 -17.02
C GLY A 85 -8.11 -1.75 -17.41
N ALA A 86 -7.13 -1.07 -18.02
CA ALA A 86 -7.19 0.35 -18.34
C ALA A 86 -7.43 1.27 -17.11
N ASN A 87 -6.99 0.84 -15.92
CA ASN A 87 -7.19 1.54 -14.67
C ASN A 87 -5.91 1.61 -13.83
N LYS A 88 -5.92 2.50 -12.84
CA LYS A 88 -4.83 2.75 -11.92
C LYS A 88 -5.31 2.61 -10.47
N THR A 89 -4.49 2.00 -9.63
CA THR A 89 -4.73 1.93 -8.19
C THR A 89 -3.51 2.44 -7.42
N VAL A 90 -3.77 3.05 -6.26
CA VAL A 90 -2.75 3.61 -5.37
C VAL A 90 -2.87 2.94 -4.01
N ILE A 91 -1.76 2.39 -3.52
CA ILE A 91 -1.64 1.77 -2.21
C ILE A 91 -0.75 2.65 -1.34
N SER A 92 -1.37 3.34 -0.37
CA SER A 92 -0.62 4.11 0.62
C SER A 92 -0.01 3.20 1.68
N VAL A 93 1.30 3.32 1.86
CA VAL A 93 2.08 2.65 2.90
C VAL A 93 2.58 3.72 3.85
N LEU A 94 2.23 3.61 5.12
CA LEU A 94 2.44 4.67 6.11
C LEU A 94 3.56 4.32 7.09
N ASP A 95 4.18 5.37 7.63
CA ASP A 95 5.12 5.34 8.75
C ASP A 95 6.24 4.31 8.60
N LYS A 96 6.92 4.32 7.44
CA LYS A 96 8.06 3.43 7.22
C LYS A 96 9.26 3.88 8.05
N LYS A 97 9.93 2.91 8.67
CA LYS A 97 11.23 3.09 9.30
C LYS A 97 12.28 3.47 8.24
N PRO A 98 13.31 4.23 8.62
CA PRO A 98 14.50 4.46 7.81
C PRO A 98 15.18 3.14 7.40
N GLU A 99 14.95 2.70 6.17
CA GLU A 99 15.55 1.49 5.63
C GLU A 99 15.34 1.44 4.11
N THR A 100 15.96 0.45 3.47
CA THR A 100 15.70 0.07 2.08
C THR A 100 14.56 -0.95 2.03
N TYR A 101 13.47 -0.60 1.36
CA TYR A 101 12.36 -1.50 1.05
C TYR A 101 12.43 -1.92 -0.41
N ASN A 102 12.38 -3.23 -0.67
CA ASN A 102 12.25 -3.79 -2.00
C ASN A 102 10.83 -4.34 -2.16
N TYR A 103 10.04 -3.72 -3.03
CA TYR A 103 8.69 -4.17 -3.34
C TYR A 103 8.66 -4.92 -4.66
N LYS A 104 7.96 -6.05 -4.67
CA LYS A 104 7.72 -6.88 -5.85
C LYS A 104 6.23 -6.99 -6.11
N LEU A 105 5.79 -6.49 -7.25
CA LEU A 105 4.45 -6.67 -7.78
C LEU A 105 4.41 -7.91 -8.64
N VAL A 106 3.42 -8.78 -8.41
CA VAL A 106 3.05 -9.89 -9.28
C VAL A 106 1.59 -9.68 -9.70
N CYS A 107 1.37 -9.50 -10.99
CA CYS A 107 0.05 -9.44 -11.61
C CYS A 107 -0.24 -10.75 -12.35
N SER A 108 -1.48 -11.23 -12.30
CA SER A 108 -1.96 -12.37 -13.08
C SER A 108 -3.28 -12.03 -13.77
N ASP A 109 -3.40 -12.43 -15.03
CA ASP A 109 -4.72 -12.46 -15.70
C ASP A 109 -5.49 -13.75 -15.41
N GLU A 110 -6.74 -13.80 -15.90
CA GLU A 110 -7.66 -14.94 -15.75
C GLU A 110 -7.13 -16.22 -16.42
N ASP A 111 -6.29 -16.08 -17.43
CA ASP A 111 -5.63 -17.19 -18.15
C ASP A 111 -4.36 -17.69 -17.45
N GLY A 112 -3.96 -17.04 -16.35
CA GLY A 112 -2.79 -17.39 -15.54
C GLY A 112 -1.46 -16.85 -16.09
N ASN A 113 -1.48 -15.94 -17.06
CA ASN A 113 -0.28 -15.22 -17.48
C ASN A 113 0.11 -14.22 -16.40
N THR A 114 1.40 -14.18 -16.09
CA THR A 114 1.92 -13.36 -15.00
C THR A 114 2.90 -12.32 -15.49
N VAL A 115 2.87 -11.16 -14.82
CA VAL A 115 3.82 -10.07 -14.99
C VAL A 115 4.40 -9.71 -13.63
N GLU A 116 5.72 -9.61 -13.55
CA GLU A 116 6.43 -9.21 -12.34
C GLU A 116 7.12 -7.85 -12.54
N LYS A 117 7.01 -6.95 -11.56
CA LYS A 117 7.72 -5.67 -11.52
C LYS A 117 8.30 -5.43 -10.14
N ASN A 118 9.45 -4.74 -10.08
CA ASN A 118 10.16 -4.49 -8.84
C ASN A 118 10.46 -3.00 -8.69
N VAL A 119 10.29 -2.45 -7.47
CA VAL A 119 10.72 -1.08 -7.12
C VAL A 119 11.47 -1.10 -5.80
N GLN A 120 12.52 -0.30 -5.71
CA GLN A 120 13.28 -0.09 -4.49
C GLN A 120 12.99 1.30 -3.95
N VAL A 121 12.68 1.37 -2.66
CA VAL A 121 12.35 2.59 -1.95
C VAL A 121 13.28 2.74 -0.76
N ILE A 122 14.12 3.78 -0.78
CA ILE A 122 15.01 4.10 0.32
C ILE A 122 14.32 5.17 1.17
N ILE A 123 13.99 4.84 2.42
CA ILE A 123 13.51 5.81 3.40
C ILE A 123 14.73 6.33 4.14
N GLU A 124 15.06 7.60 3.93
CA GLU A 124 16.19 8.22 4.59
C GLU A 124 15.81 8.53 6.04
N GLY A 125 16.65 8.11 6.97
CA GLY A 125 16.54 8.57 8.34
C GLY A 125 16.92 10.04 8.39
N ASN A 126 16.12 10.85 9.09
CA ASN A 126 16.68 12.07 9.64
C ASN A 126 17.89 11.65 10.48
N LYS A 127 19.01 12.38 10.38
CA LYS A 127 20.19 12.18 11.24
C LYS A 127 19.81 12.47 12.70
N GLU A 128 19.09 11.57 13.34
CA GLU A 128 18.84 11.53 14.77
C GLU A 128 18.50 10.10 15.21
N GLU A 129 19.04 9.11 14.50
CA GLU A 129 19.06 7.74 14.97
C GLU A 129 20.29 7.05 14.35
N ASN A 130 21.45 7.24 15.00
CA ASN A 130 22.49 6.22 15.10
C ASN A 130 23.43 6.54 16.28
N GLU A 131 23.39 5.64 17.27
CA GLU A 131 24.46 5.26 18.21
C GLU A 131 24.89 6.24 19.33
N LYS A 132 24.40 5.99 20.56
CA LYS A 132 25.19 6.24 21.79
C LYS A 132 25.11 5.04 22.74
N ASP A 133 25.95 4.05 22.44
CA ASP A 133 26.74 3.31 23.41
C ASP A 133 28.19 3.53 22.92
N ILE A 134 29.02 4.43 23.45
CA ILE A 134 29.66 4.43 24.77
C ILE A 134 30.50 5.73 24.93
N LYS A 135 30.43 6.32 26.13
CA LYS A 135 31.36 7.25 26.83
C LYS A 135 31.48 8.72 26.41
N ASP A 136 31.20 9.55 27.42
CA ASP A 136 31.91 10.77 27.83
C ASP A 136 32.26 11.79 26.74
N GLU A 137 31.36 12.74 26.48
CA GLU A 137 31.57 14.15 26.84
C GLU A 137 30.37 15.00 26.38
N GLU A 138 30.17 16.03 27.17
CA GLU A 138 29.24 17.15 27.12
C GLU A 138 28.92 17.69 25.72
N ILE A 139 27.64 17.97 25.46
CA ILE A 139 27.13 19.34 25.25
C ILE A 139 25.64 19.26 24.87
N GLU A 140 24.87 19.99 25.67
CA GLU A 140 23.44 20.26 25.57
C GLU A 140 23.05 20.90 24.23
N THR A 141 21.76 20.78 23.87
CA THR A 141 20.85 21.90 23.51
C THR A 141 19.58 21.28 22.91
N SER A 142 18.58 20.92 23.72
CA SER A 142 17.47 21.77 24.17
C SER A 142 16.52 22.24 23.07
N LYS A 143 15.22 22.06 23.37
CA LYS A 143 14.01 22.72 22.84
C LYS A 143 13.40 22.08 21.59
N SER A 144 12.09 21.89 21.50
CA SER A 144 10.96 22.46 22.26
C SER A 144 9.69 21.67 21.88
N LYS A 145 8.85 21.21 22.80
CA LYS A 145 7.87 21.98 23.57
C LYS A 145 6.44 21.70 23.06
N ASP A 146 5.62 21.15 23.95
CA ASP A 146 4.16 21.18 23.95
C ASP A 146 3.47 20.58 22.71
N LEU A 147 3.77 19.33 22.38
CA LEU A 147 2.91 18.53 21.50
C LEU A 147 2.27 17.42 22.33
N GLU A 148 0.95 17.42 22.37
CA GLU A 148 0.13 16.33 22.90
C GLU A 148 0.24 15.14 21.96
N GLU A 149 1.36 14.44 22.04
CA GLU A 149 1.62 13.26 21.22
C GLU A 149 0.79 12.07 21.74
N LEU A 150 0.30 11.23 20.83
CA LEU A 150 -0.40 10.00 21.21
C LEU A 150 0.54 9.10 22.00
N TRP A 151 0.08 8.60 23.15
CA TRP A 151 0.85 7.68 23.96
C TRP A 151 1.24 6.45 23.14
N SER A 152 2.53 6.14 23.14
CA SER A 152 3.11 4.91 22.61
C SER A 152 3.70 4.08 23.75
N GLY A 153 3.35 2.78 23.79
CA GLY A 153 3.95 1.78 24.69
C GLY A 153 5.20 1.11 24.13
N LYS A 154 5.70 1.57 22.97
CA LYS A 154 6.81 0.95 22.24
C LYS A 154 8.18 1.47 22.68
N GLY A 155 8.38 1.70 23.99
CA GLY A 155 9.68 2.09 24.54
C GLY A 155 10.05 3.57 24.39
N VAL A 156 9.08 4.47 24.22
CA VAL A 156 9.27 5.93 24.32
C VAL A 156 9.70 6.33 25.74
N GLU A 157 10.67 7.23 25.87
CA GLU A 157 11.05 7.84 27.15
C GLU A 157 10.15 9.04 27.44
N TYR A 158 9.31 8.93 28.46
CA TYR A 158 8.55 10.05 28.99
C TYR A 158 9.30 10.66 30.16
N ARG A 159 9.34 11.99 30.20
CA ARG A 159 9.82 12.79 31.32
C ARG A 159 8.65 13.23 32.18
N GLN A 160 8.93 13.52 33.44
CA GLN A 160 7.94 14.14 34.31
C GLN A 160 7.47 15.47 33.70
N GLY A 161 6.15 15.64 33.55
CA GLY A 161 5.49 16.80 32.95
C GLY A 161 5.11 16.61 31.46
N ASP A 162 5.56 15.54 30.81
CA ASP A 162 5.18 15.26 29.42
C ASP A 162 3.68 14.96 29.32
N LYS A 163 3.04 15.49 28.27
CA LYS A 163 1.60 15.30 28.03
C LYS A 163 1.39 14.35 26.87
N VAL A 164 0.54 13.35 27.08
CA VAL A 164 0.21 12.34 26.09
C VAL A 164 -1.28 12.12 25.99
N SER A 165 -1.78 11.79 24.80
CA SER A 165 -3.17 11.41 24.59
C SER A 165 -3.33 9.89 24.50
N PHE A 166 -4.26 9.31 25.25
CA PHE A 166 -4.55 7.87 25.25
C PHE A 166 -6.06 7.62 25.36
N GLU A 167 -6.62 6.82 24.45
CA GLU A 167 -8.07 6.52 24.36
C GLU A 167 -8.98 7.78 24.36
N GLY A 168 -8.50 8.89 23.78
CA GLY A 168 -9.26 10.15 23.70
C GLY A 168 -9.27 10.98 24.99
N LYS A 169 -8.38 10.67 25.94
CA LYS A 169 -8.13 11.43 27.17
C LYS A 169 -6.67 11.89 27.22
N ASN A 170 -6.41 13.01 27.89
CA ASN A 170 -5.06 13.54 28.07
C ASN A 170 -4.49 13.13 29.42
N PHE A 171 -3.20 12.82 29.44
CA PHE A 171 -2.47 12.40 30.63
C PHE A 171 -1.13 13.13 30.73
N GLU A 172 -0.75 13.48 31.95
CA GLU A 172 0.57 14.02 32.29
C GLU A 172 1.43 12.93 32.92
N CYS A 173 2.66 12.77 32.44
CA CYS A 173 3.64 11.87 33.01
C CYS A 173 4.14 12.41 34.37
N LEU A 174 4.03 11.61 35.43
CA LEU A 174 4.42 11.98 36.79
C LEU A 174 5.88 11.65 37.11
N GLN A 175 6.42 10.62 36.48
CA GLN A 175 7.75 10.09 36.76
C GLN A 175 8.45 9.78 35.46
N ALA A 176 9.72 10.19 35.32
CA ALA A 176 10.48 9.86 34.13
C ALA A 176 10.66 8.33 34.02
N HIS A 177 10.24 7.76 32.90
CA HIS A 177 10.31 6.32 32.65
C HIS A 177 10.31 6.02 31.16
N LYS A 178 10.71 4.79 30.82
CA LYS A 178 10.55 4.25 29.48
C LYS A 178 9.23 3.48 29.42
N SER A 179 8.37 3.84 28.48
CA SER A 179 7.07 3.21 28.27
C SER A 179 7.19 1.71 28.00
N GLN A 180 6.20 0.97 28.48
CA GLN A 180 6.01 -0.45 28.25
C GLN A 180 4.54 -0.68 27.92
N GLU A 181 4.24 -1.72 27.15
CA GLU A 181 2.86 -2.03 26.73
C GLU A 181 1.92 -2.21 27.94
N ASP A 182 2.41 -2.81 29.02
CA ASP A 182 1.69 -3.01 30.27
C ASP A 182 1.55 -1.72 31.12
N TRP A 183 2.21 -0.62 30.72
CA TRP A 183 2.25 0.67 31.42
C TRP A 183 1.50 1.77 30.67
N SER A 184 0.31 1.45 30.17
CA SER A 184 -0.57 2.48 29.59
C SER A 184 -0.97 3.54 30.63
N PRO A 185 -1.33 4.77 30.22
CA PRO A 185 -1.74 5.82 31.16
C PRO A 185 -2.93 5.44 32.04
N LYS A 186 -3.75 4.50 31.57
CA LYS A 186 -4.86 3.89 32.30
C LYS A 186 -4.43 2.77 33.25
N ALA A 187 -3.43 1.98 32.88
CA ALA A 187 -2.94 0.84 33.66
C ALA A 187 -1.92 1.23 34.73
N ALA A 188 -1.19 2.34 34.54
CA ALA A 188 -0.11 2.79 35.42
C ALA A 188 -0.39 4.20 36.02
N PRO A 189 -1.35 4.32 36.97
CA PRO A 189 -1.69 5.61 37.60
C PRO A 189 -0.58 6.20 38.48
N SER A 190 0.47 5.43 38.77
CA SER A 190 1.69 5.93 39.44
C SER A 190 2.63 6.67 38.49
N LEU A 191 2.54 6.39 37.18
CA LEU A 191 3.39 6.97 36.14
C LEU A 191 2.68 8.07 35.37
N PHE A 192 1.35 8.02 35.26
CA PHE A 192 0.54 8.99 34.53
C PHE A 192 -0.65 9.48 35.36
N LYS A 193 -1.03 10.74 35.12
CA LYS A 193 -2.19 11.39 35.72
C LYS A 193 -3.10 11.93 34.63
N GLU A 194 -4.37 11.55 34.63
CA GLU A 194 -5.36 12.13 33.72
C GLU A 194 -5.50 13.64 34.00
N ILE A 195 -5.46 14.45 32.93
CA ILE A 195 -5.66 15.89 32.96
C ILE A 195 -6.87 16.23 32.08
N GLU A 196 -7.75 17.10 32.59
CA GLU A 196 -8.81 17.69 31.78
C GLU A 196 -8.25 18.97 31.15
N ASP A 197 -8.40 19.14 29.84
CA ASP A 197 -8.05 20.40 29.16
C ASP A 197 -8.91 21.52 29.75
N LEU A 198 -8.27 22.47 30.44
CA LEU A 198 -8.91 23.65 31.04
C LEU A 198 -8.92 24.85 30.10
#